data_AF-A0A538P285-F1
#
_entry.id   AF-A0A538P285-F1
#
_cell.length_a   1.000
_cell.length_b   1.000
_cell.length_c   1.000
_cell.angle_alpha   90.00
_cell.angle_beta   90.00
_cell.angle_gamma   90.00
#
_symmetry.space_group_name_H-M   'P 1'
#
loop_
_entity.id
_entity.type
_entity.pdbx_description
1 polymer ?
#
loop_
_entity_poly.entity_id
_entity_poly.type
_entity_poly.pdbx_seq_one_letter_code
_entity_poly.pdbx_strand_id
1 'polypeptide(L)'
;MKSAPATTKTTTTARPAKVRGPRLGRFDRFTGFAFKLFGKQGKRLASSRPKLVEEIMKSNIRVTPEGLISVVLLCTTISALIGIALLAVAFATGILYFALGMLAPPLVFLVTWKSPKISQSGRSAALDNEYPFMIGFMEVLAGGGVSPISALRRMSKMEKIFPAASKEAKRILVDIDVFGTDPITAFEKAAKFSPHKAFTNFLYGYTTVLKTGGNVTDYVGMKMKETFDLRASKIKRTTDSIGTLAEAYLTVTSVLGISLFTLYQTQAILTRDSGGMTSLFIFSFLGIPVISVLFVWILDGLQAKQPFVDMRPYKLFAYCLPLGVLIYLLPIPVSYPLKVSMALISTVLGPTIVTNRYTRETRGLENALPDFIRDVAEGRKVGLPPEGSIEALA
;
A
#
# COMPACT_ATOMS: atom_id res chain seq x y z
N MET A 1 -79.67 46.46 4.01
CA MET A 1 -79.64 45.32 4.95
C MET A 1 -78.63 44.30 4.44
N LYS A 2 -77.59 44.05 5.25
CA LYS A 2 -76.69 42.88 5.27
C LYS A 2 -76.02 42.45 3.94
N SER A 3 -74.82 43.00 3.73
CA SER A 3 -73.70 42.26 3.16
C SER A 3 -73.32 41.10 4.10
N ALA A 4 -73.22 39.89 3.56
CA ALA A 4 -72.65 38.71 4.21
C ALA A 4 -71.73 37.98 3.21
N PRO A 5 -70.62 37.38 3.67
CA PRO A 5 -69.37 37.34 2.92
C PRO A 5 -69.09 35.99 2.23
N ALA A 6 -68.25 36.08 1.21
CA ALA A 6 -67.67 34.95 0.48
C ALA A 6 -66.86 34.04 1.41
N THR A 7 -67.16 32.75 1.36
CA THR A 7 -66.44 31.69 2.07
C THR A 7 -65.06 31.45 1.44
N THR A 8 -64.01 31.90 2.11
CA THR A 8 -62.61 31.58 1.82
C THR A 8 -62.34 30.12 2.16
N LYS A 9 -62.09 29.28 1.15
CA LYS A 9 -61.55 27.93 1.34
C LYS A 9 -60.11 28.03 1.83
N THR A 10 -59.85 27.51 3.02
CA THR A 10 -58.53 27.37 3.62
C THR A 10 -57.71 26.35 2.82
N THR A 11 -56.69 26.86 2.12
CA THR A 11 -55.67 26.06 1.45
C THR A 11 -54.90 25.28 2.52
N THR A 12 -55.10 23.97 2.55
CA THR A 12 -54.35 23.07 3.43
C THR A 12 -52.89 23.10 3.00
N THR A 13 -52.01 23.57 3.90
CA THR A 13 -50.57 23.61 3.71
C THR A 13 -50.02 22.19 3.62
N ALA A 14 -49.82 21.71 2.39
CA ALA A 14 -49.13 20.46 2.14
C ALA A 14 -47.72 20.52 2.73
N ARG A 15 -47.43 19.64 3.70
CA ARG A 15 -46.07 19.44 4.23
C ARG A 15 -45.10 19.20 3.07
N PRO A 16 -43.92 19.83 3.03
CA PRO A 16 -42.97 19.58 1.95
C PRO A 16 -42.56 18.11 1.95
N ALA A 17 -42.77 17.46 0.80
CA ALA A 17 -42.38 16.08 0.55
C ALA A 17 -40.88 15.94 0.84
N LYS A 18 -40.56 15.06 1.79
CA LYS A 18 -39.19 14.78 2.23
C LYS A 18 -38.44 14.13 1.07
N VAL A 19 -37.75 14.94 0.26
CA VAL A 19 -36.86 14.47 -0.81
C VAL A 19 -35.87 13.49 -0.19
N ARG A 20 -36.04 12.19 -0.49
CA ARG A 20 -35.10 11.16 -0.05
C ARG A 20 -33.80 11.40 -0.80
N GLY A 21 -32.80 11.96 -0.09
CA GLY A 21 -31.45 12.10 -0.60
C GLY A 21 -30.84 10.76 -1.04
N PRO A 22 -29.73 10.79 -1.79
CA PRO A 22 -29.06 9.59 -2.29
C PRO A 22 -28.76 8.62 -1.14
N ARG A 23 -28.83 7.30 -1.41
CA ARG A 23 -28.56 6.25 -0.41
C ARG A 23 -27.12 6.42 0.11
N LEU A 24 -26.99 7.02 1.29
CA LEU A 24 -25.72 7.22 1.98
C LEU A 24 -24.99 5.88 2.17
N GLY A 25 -23.68 5.89 1.94
CA GLY A 25 -22.83 4.71 2.15
C GLY A 25 -22.95 4.18 3.58
N ARG A 26 -22.61 2.91 3.81
CA ARG A 26 -22.62 2.34 5.18
C ARG A 26 -21.78 3.18 6.15
N PHE A 27 -20.65 3.71 5.65
CA PHE A 27 -19.78 4.62 6.39
C PHE A 27 -20.45 5.97 6.69
N ASP A 28 -21.12 6.58 5.72
CA ASP A 28 -21.78 7.89 5.89
C ASP A 28 -22.98 7.82 6.86
N ARG A 29 -23.67 6.67 6.90
CA ARG A 29 -24.72 6.43 7.90
C ARG A 29 -24.14 6.30 9.30
N PHE A 30 -22.98 5.65 9.44
CA PHE A 30 -22.28 5.52 10.71
C PHE A 30 -21.72 6.86 11.20
N THR A 31 -21.13 7.67 10.31
CA THR A 31 -20.65 9.01 10.67
C THR A 31 -21.81 9.94 11.05
N GLY A 32 -22.95 9.87 10.35
CA GLY A 32 -24.17 10.59 10.72
C GLY A 32 -24.73 10.18 12.08
N PHE A 33 -24.70 8.89 12.42
CA PHE A 33 -25.10 8.39 13.74
C PHE A 33 -24.14 8.86 14.84
N ALA A 34 -22.83 8.77 14.60
CA ALA A 34 -21.81 9.27 15.53
C ALA A 34 -21.95 10.77 15.78
N PHE A 35 -22.18 11.54 14.73
CA PHE A 35 -22.39 12.99 14.84
C PHE A 35 -23.68 13.34 15.60
N LYS A 36 -24.74 12.56 15.45
CA LYS A 36 -25.99 12.77 16.21
C LYS A 36 -25.78 12.60 17.72
N LEU A 37 -24.97 11.62 18.13
CA LEU A 37 -24.69 11.33 19.55
C LEU A 37 -23.63 12.27 20.15
N PHE A 38 -22.54 12.55 19.42
CA PHE A 38 -21.37 13.24 19.96
C PHE A 38 -21.09 14.62 19.34
N GLY A 39 -21.96 15.15 18.47
CA GLY A 39 -21.71 16.36 17.71
C GLY A 39 -21.42 17.62 18.54
N LYS A 40 -21.98 17.74 19.75
CA LYS A 40 -21.68 18.88 20.66
C LYS A 40 -20.26 18.82 21.23
N GLN A 41 -19.77 17.62 21.51
CA GLN A 41 -18.40 17.37 21.98
C GLN A 41 -17.40 17.44 20.83
N GLY A 42 -17.78 16.91 19.66
CA GLY A 42 -17.01 16.99 18.42
C GLY A 42 -16.76 18.44 17.98
N LYS A 43 -17.77 19.32 18.04
CA LYS A 43 -17.61 20.74 17.71
C LYS A 43 -16.64 21.47 18.64
N ARG A 44 -16.72 21.24 19.96
CA ARG A 44 -15.81 21.86 20.94
C ARG A 44 -14.36 21.45 20.74
N LEU A 45 -14.12 20.19 20.38
CA LEU A 45 -12.77 19.66 20.23
C LEU A 45 -12.19 19.95 18.83
N ALA A 46 -13.04 20.10 17.81
CA ALA A 46 -12.65 20.51 16.46
C ALA A 46 -12.15 21.97 16.42
N SER A 47 -12.83 22.88 17.13
CA SER A 47 -12.47 24.31 17.15
C SER A 47 -11.08 24.57 17.75
N SER A 48 -10.57 23.67 18.61
CA SER A 48 -9.26 23.81 19.24
C SER A 48 -8.09 23.33 18.36
N ARG A 49 -8.33 22.78 17.16
CA ARG A 49 -7.27 22.17 16.33
C ARG A 49 -7.42 22.48 14.83
N PRO A 50 -6.97 23.67 14.36
CA PRO A 50 -7.00 24.02 12.93
C PRO A 50 -6.17 23.06 12.05
N LYS A 51 -5.10 22.46 12.60
CA LYS A 51 -4.26 21.49 11.89
C LYS A 51 -5.02 20.21 11.46
N LEU A 52 -6.10 19.84 12.14
CA LEU A 52 -6.89 18.65 11.80
C LEU A 52 -7.63 18.84 10.46
N VAL A 53 -8.03 20.07 10.15
CA VAL A 53 -8.68 20.42 8.88
C VAL A 53 -7.74 20.13 7.71
N GLU A 54 -6.49 20.59 7.83
CA GLU A 54 -5.45 20.37 6.81
C GLU A 54 -5.11 18.88 6.67
N GLU A 55 -5.02 18.14 7.78
CA GLU A 55 -4.79 16.69 7.75
C GLU A 55 -5.96 15.95 7.05
N ILE A 56 -7.21 16.35 7.28
CA ILE A 56 -8.36 15.73 6.62
C ILE A 56 -8.37 16.07 5.13
N MET A 57 -8.10 17.32 4.75
CA MET A 57 -8.03 17.71 3.34
C MET A 57 -6.90 17.01 2.58
N LYS A 58 -5.79 16.68 3.25
CA LYS A 58 -4.71 15.85 2.69
C LYS A 58 -5.09 14.37 2.59
N SER A 59 -6.08 13.91 3.34
CA SER A 59 -6.58 12.53 3.30
C SER A 59 -7.66 12.35 2.22
N ASN A 60 -8.02 11.09 1.91
CA ASN A 60 -9.16 10.81 1.02
C ASN A 60 -10.49 10.67 1.80
N ILE A 61 -10.53 11.12 3.05
CA ILE A 61 -11.69 10.94 3.93
C ILE A 61 -12.69 12.06 3.67
N ARG A 62 -13.88 11.70 3.18
CA ARG A 62 -15.00 12.64 2.92
C ARG A 62 -15.83 12.90 4.18
N VAL A 63 -15.19 13.28 5.27
CA VAL A 63 -15.85 13.54 6.56
C VAL A 63 -15.39 14.89 7.07
N THR A 64 -16.30 15.66 7.67
CA THR A 64 -15.93 16.93 8.31
C THR A 64 -15.08 16.68 9.55
N PRO A 65 -14.22 17.64 9.97
CA PRO A 65 -13.42 17.52 11.19
C PRO A 65 -14.24 17.15 12.43
N GLU A 66 -15.43 17.72 12.54
CA GLU A 66 -16.36 17.42 13.63
C GLU A 66 -16.91 16.00 13.53
N GLY A 67 -17.17 15.51 12.32
CA GLY A 67 -17.61 14.14 12.06
C GLY A 67 -16.53 13.11 12.40
N LEU A 68 -15.26 13.37 12.07
CA LEU A 68 -14.14 12.49 12.41
C LEU A 68 -13.98 12.36 13.94
N ILE A 69 -13.99 13.49 14.66
CA ILE A 69 -13.88 13.47 16.13
C ILE A 69 -15.07 12.73 16.76
N SER A 70 -16.28 12.95 16.24
CA SER A 70 -17.48 12.26 16.72
C SER A 70 -17.38 10.74 16.52
N VAL A 71 -16.82 10.30 15.39
CA VAL A 71 -16.54 8.87 15.12
C VAL A 71 -15.48 8.32 16.06
N VAL A 72 -14.40 9.07 16.32
CA VAL A 72 -13.37 8.65 17.29
C VAL A 72 -13.99 8.44 18.67
N LEU A 73 -14.76 9.41 19.17
CA LEU A 73 -15.42 9.33 20.48
C LEU A 73 -16.43 8.17 20.57
N LEU A 74 -17.17 7.90 19.50
CA LEU A 74 -18.09 6.77 19.47
C LEU A 74 -17.33 5.43 19.48
N CYS A 75 -16.30 5.28 18.65
CA CYS A 75 -15.51 4.04 18.60
C CYS A 75 -14.78 3.77 19.92
N THR A 76 -14.28 4.81 20.59
CA THR A 76 -13.60 4.64 21.88
C THR A 76 -14.56 4.31 23.00
N THR A 77 -15.75 4.91 23.03
CA THR A 77 -16.76 4.58 24.05
C THR A 77 -17.28 3.16 23.88
N ILE A 78 -17.52 2.70 22.65
CA ILE A 78 -17.88 1.30 22.38
C ILE A 78 -16.76 0.35 22.81
N SER A 79 -15.51 0.65 22.42
CA SER A 79 -14.36 -0.18 22.80
C SER A 79 -14.18 -0.22 24.32
N ALA A 80 -14.39 0.90 25.02
CA ALA A 80 -14.34 0.98 26.48
C ALA A 80 -15.41 0.11 27.14
N LEU A 81 -16.65 0.12 26.65
CA LEU A 81 -17.72 -0.74 27.16
C LEU A 81 -17.39 -2.23 27.00
N ILE A 82 -16.82 -2.61 25.84
CA ILE A 82 -16.38 -3.98 25.58
C ILE A 82 -15.20 -4.35 26.50
N GLY A 83 -14.23 -3.47 26.66
CA GLY A 83 -13.08 -3.67 27.56
C GLY A 83 -13.51 -3.87 29.02
N ILE A 84 -14.48 -3.08 29.50
CA ILE A 84 -15.04 -3.21 30.85
C ILE A 84 -15.79 -4.54 31.00
N ALA A 85 -16.58 -4.94 30.00
CA ALA A 85 -17.27 -6.23 30.03
C ALA A 85 -16.29 -7.41 30.06
N LEU A 86 -15.22 -7.37 29.25
CA LEU A 86 -14.16 -8.39 29.26
C LEU A 86 -13.42 -8.44 30.59
N LEU A 87 -13.17 -7.28 31.21
CA LEU A 87 -12.57 -7.20 32.54
C LEU A 87 -13.48 -7.83 33.60
N ALA A 88 -14.79 -7.57 33.57
CA ALA A 88 -15.74 -8.20 34.48
C ALA A 88 -15.78 -9.74 34.34
N VAL A 89 -15.69 -10.25 33.10
CA VAL A 89 -15.58 -11.69 32.83
C VAL A 89 -14.25 -12.27 33.34
N ALA A 90 -13.15 -11.52 33.21
CA ALA A 90 -11.86 -11.91 33.75
C ALA A 90 -11.91 -12.08 35.28
N PHE A 91 -12.54 -11.12 35.98
CA PHE A 91 -12.74 -11.19 37.43
C PHE A 91 -13.65 -12.35 37.86
N ALA A 92 -14.68 -12.66 37.09
CA ALA A 92 -15.60 -13.77 37.40
C ALA A 92 -14.99 -15.17 37.16
N THR A 93 -14.10 -15.30 36.17
CA THR A 93 -13.54 -16.60 35.73
C THR A 93 -12.11 -16.87 36.22
N GLY A 94 -11.39 -15.86 36.70
CA GLY A 94 -9.99 -15.96 37.13
C GLY A 94 -8.97 -16.08 35.99
N ILE A 95 -9.40 -15.95 34.72
CA ILE A 95 -8.56 -16.14 33.55
C ILE A 95 -7.93 -14.80 33.13
N LEU A 96 -6.61 -14.68 33.32
CA LEU A 96 -5.85 -13.44 33.10
C LEU A 96 -5.84 -12.95 31.63
N TYR A 97 -6.02 -13.84 30.64
CA TYR A 97 -6.03 -13.45 29.22
C TYR A 97 -7.13 -12.45 28.86
N PHE A 98 -8.28 -12.47 29.54
CA PHE A 98 -9.35 -11.51 29.29
C PHE A 98 -9.01 -10.09 29.78
N ALA A 99 -8.05 -9.95 30.71
CA ALA A 99 -7.56 -8.65 31.17
C ALA A 99 -6.79 -7.89 30.07
N LEU A 100 -6.22 -8.58 29.07
CA LEU A 100 -5.63 -7.95 27.88
C LEU A 100 -6.65 -7.15 27.07
N GLY A 101 -7.95 -7.43 27.22
CA GLY A 101 -9.04 -6.64 26.63
C GLY A 101 -9.03 -5.17 27.05
N MET A 102 -8.43 -4.82 28.19
CA MET A 102 -8.29 -3.44 28.66
C MET A 102 -7.33 -2.60 27.80
N LEU A 103 -6.48 -3.24 27.00
CA LEU A 103 -5.63 -2.54 26.03
C LEU A 103 -6.39 -2.14 24.76
N ALA A 104 -7.58 -2.71 24.50
CA ALA A 104 -8.34 -2.43 23.29
C ALA A 104 -8.83 -0.96 23.17
N PRO A 105 -9.35 -0.29 24.21
CA PRO A 105 -9.77 1.11 24.12
C PRO A 105 -8.66 2.09 23.72
N PRO A 106 -7.45 2.10 24.37
CA PRO A 106 -6.38 2.98 23.94
C PRO A 106 -5.85 2.64 22.55
N LEU A 107 -5.82 1.36 22.16
CA LEU A 107 -5.44 0.96 20.80
C LEU A 107 -6.43 1.45 19.75
N VAL A 108 -7.74 1.26 19.97
CA VAL A 108 -8.81 1.74 19.07
C VAL A 108 -8.79 3.27 18.99
N PHE A 109 -8.55 3.97 20.10
CA PHE A 109 -8.36 5.43 20.09
C PHE A 109 -7.20 5.81 19.18
N LEU A 110 -6.03 5.20 19.36
CA LEU A 110 -4.83 5.51 18.59
C LEU A 110 -5.02 5.24 17.09
N VAL A 111 -5.61 4.11 16.72
CA VAL A 111 -5.86 3.74 15.33
C VAL A 111 -6.89 4.68 14.70
N THR A 112 -8.01 4.94 15.37
CA THR A 112 -9.08 5.80 14.82
C THR A 112 -8.62 7.25 14.75
N TRP A 113 -7.86 7.73 15.74
CA TRP A 113 -7.28 9.07 15.75
C TRP A 113 -6.23 9.24 14.64
N LYS A 114 -5.36 8.25 14.43
CA LYS A 114 -4.38 8.27 13.34
C LYS A 114 -4.96 7.90 11.97
N SER A 115 -6.27 7.62 11.87
CA SER A 115 -6.90 7.23 10.61
C SER A 115 -6.68 8.22 9.44
N PRO A 116 -6.66 9.56 9.63
CA PRO A 116 -6.34 10.48 8.54
C PRO A 116 -4.90 10.29 8.04
N LYS A 117 -3.94 10.09 8.96
CA LYS A 117 -2.53 9.85 8.61
C LYS A 117 -2.30 8.50 7.96
N ILE A 118 -3.01 7.46 8.41
CA ILE A 118 -2.98 6.14 7.78
C ILE A 118 -3.54 6.25 6.34
N SER A 119 -4.65 6.96 6.16
CA SER A 119 -5.23 7.21 4.83
C SER A 119 -4.30 8.04 3.93
N GLN A 120 -3.68 9.10 4.46
CA GLN A 120 -2.67 9.90 3.75
C GLN A 120 -1.48 9.04 3.32
N SER A 121 -0.96 8.19 4.22
CA SER A 121 0.15 7.29 3.93
C SER A 121 -0.22 6.29 2.84
N GLY A 122 -1.41 5.69 2.91
CA GLY A 122 -1.91 4.80 1.86
C GLY A 122 -2.07 5.50 0.51
N ARG A 123 -2.59 6.74 0.50
CA ARG A 123 -2.70 7.59 -0.70
C ARG A 123 -1.32 7.94 -1.28
N SER A 124 -0.38 8.33 -0.42
CA SER A 124 1.00 8.65 -0.83
C SER A 124 1.71 7.42 -1.38
N ALA A 125 1.60 6.27 -0.72
CA ALA A 125 2.25 5.03 -1.15
C ALA A 125 1.70 4.51 -2.48
N ALA A 126 0.38 4.62 -2.69
CA ALA A 126 -0.23 4.28 -3.97
C ALA A 126 0.29 5.17 -5.10
N LEU A 127 0.44 6.47 -4.85
CA LEU A 127 0.96 7.40 -5.86
C LEU A 127 2.48 7.25 -6.08
N ASP A 128 3.27 6.96 -5.05
CA ASP A 128 4.74 6.82 -5.14
C ASP A 128 5.16 5.75 -6.16
N ASN A 129 4.41 4.63 -6.21
CA ASN A 129 4.66 3.56 -7.17
C ASN A 129 4.38 3.98 -8.63
N GLU A 130 3.35 4.79 -8.84
CA GLU A 130 2.90 5.24 -10.17
C GLU A 130 3.63 6.52 -10.63
N TYR A 131 4.16 7.32 -9.70
CA TYR A 131 4.66 8.67 -9.94
C TYR A 131 5.76 8.76 -11.02
N PRO A 132 6.79 7.89 -11.06
CA PRO A 132 7.81 7.94 -12.11
C PRO A 132 7.23 7.69 -13.51
N PHE A 133 6.29 6.75 -13.62
CA PHE A 133 5.62 6.42 -14.88
C PHE A 133 4.63 7.51 -15.29
N MET A 134 3.95 8.12 -14.33
CA MET A 134 3.06 9.25 -14.53
C MET A 134 3.82 10.45 -15.12
N ILE A 135 5.00 10.78 -14.60
CA ILE A 135 5.82 11.86 -15.16
C ILE A 135 6.35 11.48 -16.54
N GLY A 136 6.82 10.25 -16.75
CA GLY A 136 7.23 9.79 -18.08
C GLY A 136 6.09 9.91 -19.11
N PHE A 137 4.86 9.56 -18.73
CA PHE A 137 3.70 9.74 -19.59
C PHE A 137 3.42 11.22 -19.90
N MET A 138 3.53 12.11 -18.92
CA MET A 138 3.38 13.55 -19.15
C MET A 138 4.50 14.12 -20.03
N GLU A 139 5.73 13.62 -19.88
CA GLU A 139 6.89 14.03 -20.68
C GLU A 139 6.70 13.66 -22.15
N VAL A 140 6.33 12.41 -22.44
CA VAL A 140 6.09 11.94 -23.80
C VAL A 140 5.00 12.76 -24.50
N LEU A 141 3.93 13.09 -23.76
CA LEU A 141 2.86 13.93 -24.30
C LEU A 141 3.30 15.38 -24.47
N ALA A 142 4.06 15.93 -23.53
CA ALA A 142 4.60 17.28 -23.61
C ALA A 142 5.57 17.42 -24.79
N GLY A 143 6.44 16.43 -25.03
CA GLY A 143 7.31 16.34 -26.20
C GLY A 143 6.54 16.23 -27.52
N GLY A 144 5.34 15.63 -27.49
CA GLY A 144 4.38 15.64 -28.60
C GLY A 144 3.57 16.92 -28.75
N GLY A 145 3.89 17.99 -28.01
CA GLY A 145 3.18 19.28 -28.05
C GLY A 145 1.80 19.27 -27.37
N VAL A 146 1.44 18.20 -26.66
CA VAL A 146 0.16 18.10 -25.94
C VAL A 146 0.25 18.92 -24.65
N SER A 147 -0.73 19.80 -24.44
CA SER A 147 -0.77 20.61 -23.21
C SER A 147 -0.90 19.71 -21.97
N PRO A 148 -0.26 20.04 -20.83
CA PRO A 148 -0.29 19.17 -19.65
C PRO A 148 -1.68 19.00 -19.04
N ILE A 149 -2.59 19.96 -19.22
CA ILE A 149 -4.01 19.81 -18.85
C ILE A 149 -4.67 18.70 -19.68
N SER A 150 -4.36 18.64 -20.98
CA SER A 150 -4.84 17.56 -21.86
C SER A 150 -4.20 16.22 -21.51
N ALA A 151 -2.93 16.21 -21.09
CA ALA A 151 -2.26 15.03 -20.57
C ALA A 151 -2.94 14.49 -19.30
N LEU A 152 -3.30 15.37 -18.35
CA LEU A 152 -4.08 15.01 -17.17
C LEU A 152 -5.47 14.49 -17.56
N ARG A 153 -6.11 15.07 -18.57
CA ARG A 153 -7.40 14.58 -19.08
C ARG A 153 -7.30 13.15 -19.63
N ARG A 154 -6.23 12.82 -20.36
CA ARG A 154 -5.96 11.44 -20.81
C ARG A 154 -5.70 10.50 -19.63
N MET A 155 -4.84 10.91 -18.70
CA MET A 155 -4.50 10.15 -17.49
C MET A 155 -5.72 9.87 -16.61
N SER A 156 -6.65 10.83 -16.51
CA SER A 156 -7.90 10.67 -15.75
C SER A 156 -8.77 9.52 -16.25
N LYS A 157 -8.64 9.12 -17.53
CA LYS A 157 -9.38 8.00 -18.12
C LYS A 157 -8.68 6.64 -17.94
N MET A 158 -7.41 6.63 -17.57
CA MET A 158 -6.57 5.43 -17.47
C MET A 158 -6.63 4.77 -16.07
N GLU A 159 -7.84 4.48 -15.57
CA GLU A 159 -8.02 3.92 -14.22
C GLU A 159 -7.42 2.53 -14.02
N LYS A 160 -7.35 1.72 -15.08
CA LYS A 160 -6.80 0.36 -15.01
C LYS A 160 -5.28 0.32 -14.91
N ILE A 161 -4.61 1.32 -15.49
CA ILE A 161 -3.14 1.39 -15.55
C ILE A 161 -2.61 2.22 -14.39
N PHE A 162 -3.22 3.38 -14.15
CA PHE A 162 -2.79 4.34 -13.12
C PHE A 162 -3.94 4.68 -12.15
N PRO A 163 -4.36 3.75 -11.29
CA PRO A 163 -5.50 3.97 -10.40
C PRO A 163 -5.30 5.11 -9.39
N ALA A 164 -4.08 5.37 -8.92
CA ALA A 164 -3.79 6.47 -8.01
C ALA A 164 -3.64 7.81 -8.75
N ALA A 165 -2.84 7.85 -9.81
CA ALA A 165 -2.61 9.08 -10.58
C ALA A 165 -3.88 9.55 -11.29
N SER A 166 -4.72 8.64 -11.81
CA SER A 166 -6.03 8.97 -12.38
C SER A 166 -6.92 9.69 -11.36
N LYS A 167 -6.94 9.25 -10.08
CA LYS A 167 -7.72 9.91 -9.03
C LYS A 167 -7.21 11.31 -8.72
N GLU A 168 -5.90 11.53 -8.72
CA GLU A 168 -5.32 12.87 -8.53
C GLU A 168 -5.63 13.78 -9.73
N ALA A 169 -5.45 13.28 -10.95
CA ALA A 169 -5.79 14.00 -12.18
C ALA A 169 -7.26 14.41 -12.20
N LYS A 170 -8.18 13.51 -11.81
CA LYS A 170 -9.62 13.84 -11.69
C LYS A 170 -9.89 14.93 -10.67
N ARG A 171 -9.22 14.94 -9.52
CA ARG A 171 -9.41 16.00 -8.52
C ARG A 171 -9.01 17.37 -9.07
N ILE A 172 -7.86 17.43 -9.75
CA ILE A 172 -7.39 18.66 -10.39
C ILE A 172 -8.39 19.11 -11.47
N LEU A 173 -8.83 18.19 -12.33
CA LEU A 173 -9.77 18.50 -13.41
C LEU A 173 -11.16 18.91 -12.89
N VAL A 174 -11.62 18.37 -11.75
CA VAL A 174 -12.87 18.83 -11.13
C VAL A 174 -12.74 20.28 -10.66
N ASP A 175 -11.61 20.67 -10.07
CA ASP A 175 -11.36 22.06 -9.68
C ASP A 175 -11.39 23.02 -10.89
N ILE A 176 -10.90 22.58 -12.05
CA ILE A 176 -10.87 23.37 -13.27
C ILE A 176 -12.24 23.36 -13.99
N ASP A 177 -12.73 22.18 -14.37
CA ASP A 177 -13.90 22.01 -15.25
C ASP A 177 -15.23 22.25 -14.51
N VAL A 178 -15.33 21.88 -13.23
CA VAL A 178 -16.59 21.97 -12.45
C VAL A 178 -16.64 23.25 -11.64
N PHE A 179 -15.55 23.58 -10.94
CA PHE A 179 -15.50 24.78 -10.08
C PHE A 179 -15.03 26.04 -10.83
N GLY A 180 -14.59 25.92 -12.08
CA GLY A 180 -14.13 27.07 -12.88
C GLY A 180 -12.86 27.72 -12.31
N THR A 181 -12.07 26.98 -11.54
CA THR A 181 -10.86 27.50 -10.92
C THR A 181 -9.77 27.64 -11.99
N ASP A 182 -9.03 28.74 -11.94
CA ASP A 182 -7.86 28.93 -12.79
C ASP A 182 -6.88 27.74 -12.68
N PRO A 183 -6.34 27.21 -13.79
CA PRO A 183 -5.47 26.02 -13.77
C PRO A 183 -4.24 26.16 -12.86
N ILE A 184 -3.60 27.33 -12.82
CA ILE A 184 -2.42 27.55 -11.97
C ILE A 184 -2.83 27.45 -10.51
N THR A 185 -3.94 28.10 -10.15
CA THR A 185 -4.51 28.05 -8.79
C THR A 185 -4.96 26.64 -8.41
N ALA A 186 -5.55 25.88 -9.35
CA ALA A 186 -5.95 24.49 -9.14
C ALA A 186 -4.74 23.57 -8.87
N PHE A 187 -3.63 23.78 -9.59
CA PHE A 187 -2.38 23.07 -9.34
C PHE A 187 -1.77 23.38 -7.97
N GLU A 188 -1.73 24.66 -7.57
CA GLU A 188 -1.23 25.05 -6.25
C GLU A 188 -2.09 24.45 -5.12
N LYS A 189 -3.41 24.46 -5.29
CA LYS A 189 -4.35 23.82 -4.36
C LYS A 189 -4.10 22.30 -4.28
N ALA A 190 -3.93 21.64 -5.42
CA ALA A 190 -3.62 20.21 -5.46
C ALA A 190 -2.26 19.88 -4.83
N ALA A 191 -1.24 20.72 -5.05
CA ALA A 191 0.07 20.59 -4.43
C ALA A 191 -0.01 20.71 -2.90
N LYS A 192 -0.79 21.67 -2.38
CA LYS A 192 -1.02 21.91 -0.96
C LYS A 192 -1.73 20.74 -0.26
N PHE A 193 -2.68 20.10 -0.93
CA PHE A 193 -3.50 19.01 -0.37
C PHE A 193 -3.10 17.60 -0.83
N SER A 194 -1.95 17.46 -1.49
CA SER A 194 -1.33 16.17 -1.77
C SER A 194 -0.45 15.71 -0.60
N PRO A 195 -0.58 14.46 -0.12
CA PRO A 195 0.33 13.91 0.88
C PRO A 195 1.69 13.47 0.28
N HIS A 196 1.78 13.35 -1.04
CA HIS A 196 2.97 12.84 -1.73
C HIS A 196 3.94 13.97 -2.07
N LYS A 197 5.10 14.01 -1.39
CA LYS A 197 6.07 15.11 -1.49
C LYS A 197 6.62 15.33 -2.90
N ALA A 198 7.00 14.27 -3.62
CA ALA A 198 7.57 14.45 -4.95
C ALA A 198 6.53 15.00 -5.95
N PHE A 199 5.27 14.59 -5.81
CA PHE A 199 4.16 15.11 -6.61
C PHE A 199 3.85 16.57 -6.28
N THR A 200 3.85 16.93 -4.99
CA THR A 200 3.73 18.33 -4.55
C THR A 200 4.85 19.20 -5.14
N ASN A 201 6.10 18.73 -5.10
CA ASN A 201 7.24 19.45 -5.67
C ASN A 201 7.14 19.60 -7.20
N PHE A 202 6.67 18.56 -7.89
CA PHE A 202 6.40 18.61 -9.32
C PHE A 202 5.35 19.66 -9.66
N LEU A 203 4.20 19.66 -8.96
CA LEU A 203 3.13 20.63 -9.20
C LEU A 203 3.57 22.06 -8.91
N TYR A 204 4.28 22.31 -7.81
CA TYR A 204 4.77 23.66 -7.49
C TYR A 204 5.84 24.16 -8.47
N GLY A 205 6.78 23.31 -8.86
CA GLY A 205 7.76 23.70 -9.87
C GLY A 205 7.11 23.94 -11.23
N TYR A 206 6.12 23.11 -11.60
CA TYR A 206 5.32 23.29 -12.80
C TYR A 206 4.57 24.65 -12.81
N THR A 207 3.88 24.99 -11.72
CA THR A 207 3.20 26.30 -11.60
C THR A 207 4.18 27.47 -11.62
N THR A 208 5.38 27.28 -11.08
CA THR A 208 6.44 28.31 -11.06
C THR A 208 6.91 28.59 -12.49
N VAL A 209 7.21 27.54 -13.26
CA VAL A 209 7.63 27.65 -14.67
C VAL A 209 6.54 28.31 -15.51
N LEU A 210 5.27 27.96 -15.29
CA LEU A 210 4.15 28.63 -15.95
C LEU A 210 4.06 30.13 -15.61
N LYS A 211 4.21 30.49 -14.33
CA LYS A 211 4.15 31.89 -13.88
C LYS A 211 5.32 32.72 -14.41
N THR A 212 6.50 32.14 -14.56
CA THR A 212 7.68 32.82 -15.09
C THR A 212 7.76 32.80 -16.62
N GLY A 213 6.81 32.16 -17.31
CA GLY A 213 6.83 32.02 -18.77
C GLY A 213 7.94 31.11 -19.30
N GLY A 214 8.47 30.21 -18.47
CA GLY A 214 9.50 29.26 -18.86
C GLY A 214 8.96 28.09 -19.68
N ASN A 215 9.87 27.28 -20.23
CA ASN A 215 9.47 26.10 -20.99
C ASN A 215 9.03 24.95 -20.07
N VAL A 216 7.74 24.63 -20.15
CA VAL A 216 7.10 23.58 -19.37
C VAL A 216 7.57 22.19 -19.82
N THR A 217 7.83 21.98 -21.12
CA THR A 217 8.27 20.67 -21.62
C THR A 217 9.63 20.31 -21.02
N ASP A 218 10.54 21.28 -20.97
CA ASP A 218 11.89 21.09 -20.42
C ASP A 218 11.84 20.81 -18.91
N TYR A 219 10.94 21.47 -18.19
CA TYR A 219 10.72 21.19 -16.77
C TYR A 219 10.22 19.75 -16.53
N VAL A 220 9.22 19.31 -17.31
CA VAL A 220 8.67 17.95 -17.18
C VAL A 220 9.75 16.92 -17.53
N GLY A 221 10.54 17.15 -18.58
CA GLY A 221 11.67 16.30 -18.97
C GLY A 221 12.78 16.24 -17.93
N MET A 222 13.17 17.38 -17.37
CA MET A 222 14.13 17.45 -16.26
C MET A 222 13.62 16.68 -15.04
N LYS A 223 12.34 16.88 -14.66
CA LYS A 223 11.76 16.21 -13.50
C LYS A 223 11.59 14.71 -13.70
N MET A 224 11.29 14.27 -14.92
CA MET A 224 11.29 12.87 -15.30
C MET A 224 12.67 12.26 -15.03
N LYS A 225 13.72 12.85 -15.60
CA LYS A 225 15.10 12.36 -15.45
C LYS A 225 15.51 12.30 -13.98
N GLU A 226 15.28 13.37 -13.23
CA GLU A 226 15.56 13.41 -11.78
C GLU A 226 14.83 12.27 -11.03
N THR A 227 13.57 12.03 -11.37
CA THR A 227 12.76 10.99 -10.71
C THR A 227 13.28 9.58 -11.02
N PHE A 228 13.67 9.31 -12.27
CA PHE A 228 14.27 8.03 -12.65
C PHE A 228 15.68 7.83 -12.08
N ASP A 229 16.50 8.87 -12.06
CA ASP A 229 17.85 8.84 -11.47
C ASP A 229 17.79 8.57 -9.95
N LEU A 230 16.86 9.23 -9.25
CA LEU A 230 16.60 8.97 -7.83
C LEU A 230 16.13 7.53 -7.58
N ARG A 231 15.26 7.00 -8.45
CA ARG A 231 14.77 5.62 -8.35
C ARG A 231 15.90 4.62 -8.62
N ALA A 232 16.72 4.83 -9.64
CA ALA A 232 17.88 4.00 -9.96
C ALA A 232 18.91 4.01 -8.81
N SER A 233 19.21 5.19 -8.26
CA SER A 233 20.09 5.33 -7.09
C SER A 233 19.55 4.60 -5.86
N LYS A 234 18.23 4.69 -5.61
CA LYS A 234 17.58 3.96 -4.51
C LYS A 234 17.66 2.45 -4.69
N ILE A 235 17.42 1.94 -5.90
CA ILE A 235 17.56 0.51 -6.23
C ILE A 235 19.00 0.06 -6.04
N LYS A 236 19.97 0.84 -6.53
CA LYS A 236 21.40 0.55 -6.36
C LYS A 236 21.78 0.46 -4.88
N ARG A 237 21.45 1.47 -4.07
CA ARG A 237 21.71 1.47 -2.61
C ARG A 237 21.05 0.29 -1.90
N THR A 238 19.83 -0.08 -2.31
CA THR A 238 19.12 -1.24 -1.75
C THR A 238 19.86 -2.53 -2.12
N THR A 239 20.33 -2.65 -3.36
CA THR A 239 21.10 -3.80 -3.84
C THR A 239 22.44 -3.93 -3.11
N ASP A 240 23.15 -2.81 -2.94
CA ASP A 240 24.42 -2.77 -2.19
C ASP A 240 24.19 -3.20 -0.73
N SER A 241 23.11 -2.71 -0.10
CA SER A 241 22.73 -3.09 1.27
C SER A 241 22.37 -4.58 1.39
N ILE A 242 21.63 -5.13 0.42
CA ILE A 242 21.32 -6.56 0.36
C ILE A 242 22.61 -7.38 0.20
N GLY A 243 23.56 -6.90 -0.61
CA GLY A 243 24.87 -7.53 -0.80
C GLY A 243 25.67 -7.59 0.51
N THR A 244 25.82 -6.46 1.20
CA THR A 244 26.52 -6.40 2.50
C THR A 244 25.85 -7.28 3.55
N LEU A 245 24.51 -7.30 3.59
CA LEU A 245 23.78 -8.17 4.53
C LEU A 245 23.95 -9.65 4.19
N ALA A 246 23.95 -10.02 2.92
CA ALA A 246 24.20 -11.39 2.48
C ALA A 246 25.61 -11.86 2.85
N GLU A 247 26.62 -11.00 2.67
CA GLU A 247 27.99 -11.28 3.08
C GLU A 247 28.10 -11.44 4.61
N ALA A 248 27.46 -10.55 5.37
CA ALA A 248 27.41 -10.64 6.83
C ALA A 248 26.71 -11.93 7.28
N TYR A 249 25.59 -12.30 6.65
CA TYR A 249 24.88 -13.55 6.94
C TYR A 249 25.76 -14.78 6.67
N LEU A 250 26.45 -14.82 5.52
CA LEU A 250 27.36 -15.93 5.19
C LEU A 250 28.51 -16.02 6.18
N THR A 251 29.12 -14.89 6.54
CA THR A 251 30.22 -14.83 7.51
C THR A 251 29.75 -15.27 8.90
N VAL A 252 28.66 -14.71 9.42
CA VAL A 252 28.13 -15.05 10.75
C VAL A 252 27.71 -16.51 10.79
N THR A 253 26.96 -16.98 9.80
CA THR A 253 26.45 -18.37 9.79
C THR A 253 27.60 -19.37 9.62
N SER A 254 28.59 -19.09 8.78
CA SER A 254 29.75 -19.98 8.61
C SER A 254 30.66 -20.00 9.84
N VAL A 255 31.01 -18.84 10.40
CA VAL A 255 31.87 -18.75 11.60
C VAL A 255 31.17 -19.37 12.81
N LEU A 256 29.89 -19.03 13.05
CA LEU A 256 29.10 -19.62 14.12
C LEU A 256 28.94 -21.13 13.90
N GLY A 257 28.67 -21.55 12.66
CA GLY A 257 28.49 -22.95 12.31
C GLY A 257 29.75 -23.78 12.55
N ILE A 258 30.91 -23.32 12.07
CA ILE A 258 32.19 -24.01 12.25
C ILE A 258 32.61 -24.00 13.72
N SER A 259 32.46 -22.88 14.43
CA SER A 259 32.84 -22.80 15.85
C SER A 259 31.97 -23.65 16.77
N LEU A 260 30.65 -23.66 16.55
CA LEU A 260 29.75 -24.55 17.30
C LEU A 260 29.99 -26.02 16.90
N PHE A 261 30.27 -26.29 15.61
CA PHE A 261 30.65 -27.61 15.15
C PHE A 261 31.88 -28.14 15.90
N THR A 262 32.97 -27.38 15.94
CA THR A 262 34.19 -27.79 16.64
C THR A 262 33.98 -27.91 18.15
N LEU A 263 33.27 -26.96 18.77
CA LEU A 263 32.97 -26.98 20.20
C LEU A 263 32.17 -28.22 20.60
N TYR A 264 31.07 -28.52 19.91
CA TYR A 264 30.26 -29.67 20.27
C TYR A 264 30.93 -31.00 19.93
N GLN A 265 31.77 -31.04 18.88
CA GLN A 265 32.55 -32.22 18.54
C GLN A 265 33.62 -32.51 19.60
N THR A 266 34.34 -31.50 20.11
CA THR A 266 35.31 -31.69 21.19
C THR A 266 34.63 -32.10 22.48
N GLN A 267 33.47 -31.53 22.81
CA GLN A 267 32.65 -31.97 23.94
C GLN A 267 32.28 -33.46 23.80
N ALA A 268 31.74 -33.87 22.64
CA ALA A 268 31.35 -35.27 22.40
C ALA A 268 32.53 -36.25 22.59
N ILE A 269 33.75 -35.86 22.21
CA ILE A 269 34.96 -36.67 22.39
C ILE A 269 35.40 -36.70 23.87
N LEU A 270 35.41 -35.53 24.54
CA LEU A 270 35.94 -35.37 25.90
C LEU A 270 35.03 -35.97 26.97
N THR A 271 33.73 -35.69 26.91
CA THR A 271 32.76 -36.22 27.89
C THR A 271 32.28 -37.62 27.55
N ARG A 272 32.58 -38.11 26.33
CA ARG A 272 32.10 -39.41 25.81
C ARG A 272 30.58 -39.56 25.90
N ASP A 273 29.89 -38.42 25.93
CA ASP A 273 28.44 -38.30 26.03
C ASP A 273 27.86 -37.83 24.69
N SER A 274 26.66 -38.32 24.40
CA SER A 274 25.89 -38.01 23.19
C SER A 274 25.27 -36.61 23.20
N GLY A 275 25.35 -35.86 24.31
CA GLY A 275 24.82 -34.50 24.45
C GLY A 275 25.40 -33.50 23.44
N GLY A 276 26.69 -33.62 23.10
CA GLY A 276 27.33 -32.79 22.07
C GLY A 276 26.74 -33.02 20.68
N MET A 277 26.49 -34.28 20.32
CA MET A 277 25.90 -34.64 19.03
C MET A 277 24.43 -34.23 18.93
N THR A 278 23.67 -34.35 20.03
CA THR A 278 22.29 -33.87 20.11
C THR A 278 22.20 -32.35 19.94
N SER A 279 23.13 -31.61 20.57
CA SER A 279 23.21 -30.15 20.46
C SER A 279 23.53 -29.70 19.03
N LEU A 280 24.40 -30.43 18.32
CA LEU A 280 24.67 -30.21 16.90
C LEU A 280 23.43 -30.40 16.04
N PHE A 281 22.67 -31.48 16.27
CA PHE A 281 21.43 -31.70 15.52
C PHE A 281 20.40 -30.59 15.76
N ILE A 282 20.23 -30.14 17.00
CA ILE A 282 19.33 -29.02 17.31
C ILE A 282 19.81 -27.74 16.60
N PHE A 283 21.10 -27.43 16.64
CA PHE A 283 21.64 -26.26 15.96
C PHE A 283 21.47 -26.33 14.44
N SER A 284 21.77 -27.46 13.80
CA SER A 284 21.63 -27.62 12.35
C SER A 284 20.18 -27.62 11.87
N PHE A 285 19.26 -28.27 12.59
CA PHE A 285 17.86 -28.39 12.16
C PHE A 285 16.96 -27.25 12.64
N LEU A 286 17.31 -26.54 13.71
CA LEU A 286 16.51 -25.44 14.25
C LEU A 286 17.26 -24.10 14.21
N GLY A 287 18.51 -24.08 14.67
CA GLY A 287 19.33 -22.85 14.73
C GLY A 287 19.53 -22.22 13.36
N ILE A 288 20.07 -22.97 12.39
CA ILE A 288 20.32 -22.46 11.04
C ILE A 288 19.03 -21.97 10.37
N PRO A 289 17.92 -22.75 10.31
CA PRO A 289 16.68 -22.27 9.71
C PRO A 289 16.09 -21.02 10.39
N VAL A 290 16.18 -20.91 11.73
CA VAL A 290 15.71 -19.71 12.43
C VAL A 290 16.52 -18.48 12.04
N ILE A 291 17.85 -18.61 11.96
CA ILE A 291 18.73 -17.52 11.50
C ILE A 291 18.41 -17.16 10.05
N SER A 292 18.21 -18.15 9.17
CA SER A 292 17.84 -17.93 7.76
C SER A 292 16.47 -17.24 7.62
N VAL A 293 15.46 -17.63 8.41
CA VAL A 293 14.13 -17.00 8.40
C VAL A 293 14.22 -15.54 8.85
N LEU A 294 14.97 -15.27 9.92
CA LEU A 294 15.21 -13.91 10.40
C LEU A 294 15.90 -13.06 9.33
N PHE A 295 16.90 -13.63 8.66
CA PHE A 295 17.60 -12.97 7.57
C PHE A 295 16.68 -12.65 6.40
N VAL A 296 15.87 -13.61 5.95
CA VAL A 296 14.87 -13.41 4.88
C VAL A 296 13.86 -12.32 5.27
N TRP A 297 13.44 -12.27 6.52
CA TRP A 297 12.52 -11.24 7.01
C TRP A 297 13.13 -9.83 6.96
N ILE A 298 14.41 -9.69 7.33
CA ILE A 298 15.14 -8.42 7.19
C ILE A 298 15.25 -8.02 5.71
N LEU A 299 15.58 -8.97 4.83
CA LEU A 299 15.67 -8.71 3.39
C LEU A 299 14.34 -8.25 2.79
N ASP A 300 13.23 -8.90 3.13
CA ASP A 300 11.88 -8.49 2.67
C ASP A 300 11.55 -7.06 3.10
N GLY A 301 11.97 -6.65 4.30
CA GLY A 301 11.79 -5.28 4.80
C GLY A 301 12.59 -4.23 4.02
N LEU A 302 13.74 -4.59 3.45
CA LEU A 302 14.62 -3.69 2.71
C LEU A 302 14.32 -3.66 1.21
N GLN A 303 13.75 -4.73 0.66
CA GLN A 303 13.46 -4.83 -0.75
C GLN A 303 12.52 -3.70 -1.21
N ALA A 304 12.83 -3.16 -2.40
CA ALA A 304 11.94 -2.22 -3.06
C ALA A 304 10.65 -2.96 -3.44
N LYS A 305 9.54 -2.61 -2.77
CA LYS A 305 8.24 -3.23 -3.03
C LYS A 305 7.87 -3.09 -4.51
N GLN A 306 7.71 -4.21 -5.17
CA GLN A 306 7.24 -4.24 -6.54
C GLN A 306 5.74 -3.93 -6.59
N PRO A 307 5.25 -3.27 -7.65
CA PRO A 307 3.85 -2.91 -7.78
C PRO A 307 2.93 -4.14 -7.94
N PHE A 308 3.47 -5.27 -8.39
CA PHE A 308 2.73 -6.51 -8.57
C PHE A 308 3.49 -7.67 -7.92
N VAL A 309 2.81 -8.46 -7.09
CA VAL A 309 3.36 -9.67 -6.47
C VAL A 309 2.53 -10.85 -6.96
N ASP A 310 3.18 -11.80 -7.62
CA ASP A 310 2.50 -12.98 -8.12
C ASP A 310 2.27 -13.99 -7.00
N MET A 311 1.00 -14.29 -6.73
CA MET A 311 0.58 -15.18 -5.63
C MET A 311 0.61 -16.66 -6.00
N ARG A 312 0.79 -17.01 -7.28
CA ARG A 312 0.70 -18.41 -7.75
C ARG A 312 1.72 -19.32 -7.05
N PRO A 313 3.02 -18.95 -6.93
CA PRO A 313 4.01 -19.79 -6.26
C PRO A 313 3.69 -20.06 -4.79
N TYR A 314 3.18 -19.06 -4.08
CA TYR A 314 2.82 -19.16 -2.67
C TYR A 314 1.63 -20.10 -2.45
N LYS A 315 0.65 -20.09 -3.35
CA LYS A 315 -0.49 -21.03 -3.30
C LYS A 315 -0.03 -22.47 -3.51
N LEU A 316 0.84 -22.69 -4.49
CA LEU A 316 1.44 -24.01 -4.74
C LEU A 316 2.24 -24.51 -3.53
N PHE A 317 3.00 -23.62 -2.88
CA PHE A 317 3.73 -23.97 -1.66
C PHE A 317 2.77 -24.41 -0.55
N ALA A 318 1.65 -23.70 -0.36
CA ALA A 318 0.64 -24.08 0.61
C ALA A 318 0.00 -25.47 0.31
N TYR A 319 -0.19 -25.82 -0.97
CA TYR A 319 -0.70 -27.14 -1.37
C TYR A 319 0.34 -28.26 -1.21
N CYS A 320 1.64 -27.98 -1.39
CA CYS A 320 2.71 -28.96 -1.21
C CYS A 320 3.10 -29.17 0.27
N LEU A 321 2.76 -28.24 1.16
CA LEU A 321 3.04 -28.32 2.60
C LEU A 321 2.45 -29.60 3.27
N PRO A 322 1.16 -29.94 3.12
CA PRO A 322 0.60 -31.16 3.70
C PRO A 322 1.24 -32.45 3.14
N LEU A 323 1.69 -32.43 1.88
CA LEU A 323 2.41 -33.56 1.27
C LEU A 323 3.73 -33.83 2.00
N GLY A 324 4.50 -32.79 2.31
CA GLY A 324 5.75 -32.94 3.06
C GLY A 324 5.54 -33.40 4.49
N VAL A 325 4.50 -32.90 5.16
CA VAL A 325 4.10 -33.37 6.50
C VAL A 325 3.71 -34.85 6.47
N LEU A 326 2.97 -35.28 5.45
CA LEU A 326 2.59 -36.69 5.27
C LEU A 326 3.82 -37.59 5.10
N ILE A 327 4.79 -37.18 4.28
CA ILE A 327 6.04 -37.92 4.07
C ILE A 327 6.85 -38.05 5.37
N TYR A 328 6.86 -37.01 6.19
CA TYR A 328 7.53 -37.04 7.50
C TYR A 328 6.83 -37.99 8.50
N LEU A 329 5.50 -38.00 8.51
CA LEU A 329 4.71 -38.82 9.44
C LEU A 329 4.64 -40.31 9.04
N LEU A 330 4.88 -40.63 7.77
CA LEU A 330 4.87 -42.02 7.32
C LEU A 330 6.00 -42.84 7.99
N PRO A 331 5.70 -44.06 8.46
CA PRO A 331 6.69 -44.93 9.12
C PRO A 331 7.61 -45.61 8.10
N ILE A 332 8.32 -44.81 7.28
CA ILE A 332 9.29 -45.30 6.30
C ILE A 332 10.56 -45.76 7.05
N PRO A 333 11.15 -46.93 6.74
CA PRO A 333 12.36 -47.42 7.41
C PRO A 333 13.63 -46.72 6.88
N VAL A 334 13.72 -45.40 7.08
CA VAL A 334 14.89 -44.57 6.72
C VAL A 334 15.32 -43.72 7.92
N SER A 335 16.57 -43.26 7.91
CA SER A 335 17.12 -42.44 8.99
C SER A 335 16.35 -41.11 9.15
N TYR A 336 16.24 -40.63 10.39
CA TYR A 336 15.53 -39.39 10.72
C TYR A 336 15.97 -38.17 9.88
N PRO A 337 17.28 -37.91 9.68
CA PRO A 337 17.73 -36.81 8.83
C PRO A 337 17.22 -36.91 7.39
N LEU A 338 17.25 -38.12 6.82
CA LEU A 338 16.81 -38.38 5.45
C LEU A 338 15.31 -38.13 5.28
N LYS A 339 14.49 -38.51 6.28
CA LYS A 339 13.04 -38.20 6.28
C LYS A 339 12.77 -36.71 6.22
N VAL A 340 13.48 -35.92 7.05
CA VAL A 340 13.32 -34.46 7.08
C VAL A 340 13.71 -33.86 5.73
N SER A 341 14.82 -34.30 5.13
CA SER A 341 15.24 -33.84 3.81
C SER A 341 14.21 -34.18 2.72
N MET A 342 13.67 -35.41 2.70
CA MET A 342 12.63 -35.81 1.74
C MET A 342 11.36 -34.98 1.89
N ALA A 343 10.93 -34.73 3.13
CA ALA A 343 9.79 -33.88 3.43
C ALA A 343 10.01 -32.46 2.88
N LEU A 344 11.14 -31.83 3.19
CA LEU A 344 11.46 -30.48 2.71
C LEU A 344 11.54 -30.39 1.19
N ILE A 345 12.22 -31.33 0.53
CA ILE A 345 12.32 -31.36 -0.94
C ILE A 345 10.92 -31.44 -1.56
N SER A 346 10.05 -32.31 -1.05
CA SER A 346 8.69 -32.46 -1.57
C SER A 346 7.85 -31.18 -1.44
N THR A 347 8.05 -30.39 -0.38
CA THR A 347 7.34 -29.12 -0.21
C THR A 347 7.81 -28.02 -1.16
N VAL A 348 9.09 -28.03 -1.55
CA VAL A 348 9.72 -26.95 -2.31
C VAL A 348 9.74 -27.22 -3.82
N LEU A 349 9.84 -28.48 -4.25
CA LEU A 349 10.05 -28.84 -5.65
C LEU A 349 8.98 -28.30 -6.60
N GLY A 350 7.70 -28.45 -6.26
CA GLY A 350 6.58 -27.94 -7.06
C GLY A 350 6.62 -26.41 -7.24
N PRO A 351 6.67 -25.64 -6.15
CA PRO A 351 6.84 -24.18 -6.18
C PRO A 351 8.05 -23.73 -7.01
N THR A 352 9.20 -24.39 -6.89
CA THR A 352 10.42 -24.04 -7.63
C THR A 352 10.27 -24.18 -9.16
N ILE A 353 9.54 -25.20 -9.63
CA ILE A 353 9.31 -25.37 -11.08
C ILE A 353 8.49 -24.20 -11.63
N VAL A 354 7.46 -23.78 -10.90
CA VAL A 354 6.58 -22.69 -11.32
C VAL A 354 7.28 -21.34 -11.25
N THR A 355 8.06 -21.07 -10.20
CA THR A 355 8.86 -19.84 -10.11
C THR A 355 9.92 -19.77 -11.21
N ASN A 356 10.57 -20.88 -11.55
CA ASN A 356 11.55 -20.91 -12.63
C ASN A 356 10.92 -20.67 -14.01
N ARG A 357 9.74 -21.22 -14.28
CA ARG A 357 9.00 -20.93 -15.52
C ARG A 357 8.60 -19.47 -15.60
N TYR A 358 7.99 -18.95 -14.55
CA TYR A 358 7.58 -17.54 -14.47
C TYR A 358 8.78 -16.60 -14.66
N THR A 359 9.88 -16.85 -13.96
CA THR A 359 11.11 -16.04 -14.09
C THR A 359 11.71 -16.10 -15.50
N ARG A 360 11.58 -17.23 -16.20
CA ARG A 360 12.04 -17.35 -17.60
C ARG A 360 11.15 -16.56 -18.55
N GLU A 361 9.83 -16.64 -18.39
CA GLU A 361 8.88 -15.87 -19.19
C GLU A 361 9.09 -14.36 -19.00
N THR A 362 9.21 -13.89 -17.75
CA THR A 362 9.44 -12.47 -17.47
C THR A 362 10.77 -11.98 -18.03
N ARG A 363 11.86 -12.74 -17.85
CA ARG A 363 13.17 -12.40 -18.46
C ARG A 363 13.11 -12.39 -19.99
N GLY A 364 12.37 -13.31 -20.59
CA GLY A 364 12.15 -13.34 -22.04
C GLY A 364 11.45 -12.07 -22.53
N LEU A 365 10.39 -11.65 -21.83
CA LEU A 365 9.67 -10.40 -22.13
C LEU A 365 10.55 -9.16 -21.93
N GLU A 366 11.32 -9.10 -20.84
CA GLU A 366 12.25 -7.99 -20.57
C GLU A 366 13.33 -7.87 -21.65
N ASN A 367 13.86 -9.00 -22.13
CA ASN A 367 14.85 -9.02 -23.20
C ASN A 367 14.26 -8.66 -24.57
N ALA A 368 12.99 -8.98 -24.83
CA ALA A 368 12.30 -8.65 -26.08
C ALA A 368 11.77 -7.20 -26.13
N LEU A 369 11.61 -6.54 -24.98
CA LEU A 369 11.05 -5.20 -24.88
C LEU A 369 11.84 -4.13 -25.67
N PRO A 370 13.19 -4.10 -25.66
CA PRO A 370 13.95 -3.15 -26.47
C PRO A 370 13.72 -3.32 -27.97
N ASP A 371 13.67 -4.57 -28.45
CA ASP A 371 13.39 -4.88 -29.85
C ASP A 371 11.98 -4.43 -30.23
N PHE A 372 10.99 -4.73 -29.38
CA PHE A 372 9.62 -4.25 -29.57
C PHE A 372 9.54 -2.71 -29.63
N ILE A 373 10.23 -1.99 -28.74
CA ILE A 373 10.26 -0.52 -28.76
C ILE A 373 10.94 0.00 -30.02
N ARG A 374 12.02 -0.65 -30.47
CA ARG A 374 12.71 -0.31 -31.72
C ARG A 374 11.78 -0.47 -32.91
N ASP A 375 11.06 -1.59 -32.98
CA ASP A 375 10.17 -1.90 -34.09
C ASP A 375 8.96 -0.95 -34.12
N VAL A 376 8.39 -0.61 -32.96
CA VAL A 376 7.35 0.44 -32.86
C VAL A 376 7.89 1.81 -33.30
N ALA A 377 9.14 2.13 -32.95
CA ALA A 377 9.78 3.38 -33.37
C ALA A 377 10.04 3.40 -34.88
N GLU A 378 10.37 2.28 -35.49
CA GLU A 378 10.49 2.12 -36.94
C GLU A 378 9.13 2.28 -37.64
N GLY A 379 8.06 1.65 -37.12
CA GLY A 379 6.70 1.84 -37.61
C GLY A 379 6.28 3.32 -37.60
N ARG A 380 6.63 4.06 -36.54
CA ARG A 380 6.43 5.52 -36.51
C ARG A 380 7.22 6.27 -37.56
N LYS A 381 8.45 5.85 -37.90
CA LYS A 381 9.24 6.48 -38.97
C LYS A 381 8.59 6.32 -40.35
N VAL A 382 7.84 5.24 -40.54
CA VAL A 382 7.05 4.96 -41.76
C VAL A 382 5.73 5.75 -41.80
N GLY A 383 5.41 6.50 -40.73
CA GLY A 383 4.22 7.35 -40.65
C GLY A 383 2.98 6.66 -40.09
N LEU A 384 3.12 5.44 -39.55
CA LEU A 384 2.01 4.76 -38.88
C LEU A 384 1.71 5.43 -37.52
N PRO A 385 0.42 5.55 -37.13
CA PRO A 385 0.06 5.94 -35.78
C PRO A 385 0.56 4.90 -34.77
N PRO A 386 0.79 5.26 -33.49
CA PRO A 386 1.33 4.32 -32.50
C PRO A 386 0.48 3.07 -32.34
N GLU A 387 -0.85 3.19 -32.42
CA GLU A 387 -1.75 2.03 -32.39
C GLU A 387 -1.55 1.15 -33.64
N GLY A 388 -1.41 1.76 -34.81
CA GLY A 388 -1.18 1.05 -36.08
C GLY A 388 0.20 0.37 -36.16
N SER A 389 1.23 0.96 -35.55
CA SER A 389 2.54 0.32 -35.42
C SER A 389 2.51 -0.90 -34.50
N ILE A 390 1.69 -0.86 -33.44
CA ILE A 390 1.51 -1.99 -32.53
C ILE A 390 0.68 -3.10 -33.20
N GLU A 391 -0.38 -2.73 -33.93
CA GLU A 391 -1.18 -3.69 -34.70
C GLU A 391 -0.38 -4.37 -35.83
N ALA A 392 0.58 -3.68 -36.44
CA ALA A 392 1.46 -4.27 -37.45
C ALA A 392 2.48 -5.29 -36.89
N LEU A 393 2.71 -5.26 -35.57
CA LEU A 393 3.64 -6.15 -34.85
C LEU A 393 2.94 -7.28 -34.11
N ALA A 394 1.60 -7.24 -34.00
CA ALA A 394 0.76 -8.25 -33.38
C ALA A 394 0.41 -9.36 -34.39
#